data_AF-A0A5V3RRG7-F1
#
_entry.id   AF-A0A5V3RRG7-F1
#
_cell.length_a   1.000
_cell.length_b   1.000
_cell.length_c   1.000
_cell.angle_alpha   90.00
_cell.angle_beta   90.00
_cell.angle_gamma   90.00
#
_symmetry.space_group_name_H-M   'P 1'
#
loop_
_entity.id
_entity.type
_entity.pdbx_description
1 polymer ?
#
loop_
_entity_poly.entity_id
_entity_poly.type
_entity_poly.pdbx_seq_one_letter_code
_entity_poly.pdbx_strand_id
1 'polypeptide(L)' 'MWKTLHQLAAPPRLYQICGRLVPWLAAAGIIALATGWVRGFGFAPADYQQGEGYRIMYLHVPAAIWS' A
#
# COMPACT_ATOMS: atom_id res chain seq x y z
N MET A 1 -12.87 6.64 -32.35
CA MET A 1 -13.27 6.96 -30.95
C MET A 1 -12.25 6.33 -30.00
N TRP A 2 -11.18 7.06 -29.64
CA TRP A 2 -10.21 6.73 -28.56
C TRP A 2 -9.24 7.90 -28.33
N LYS A 3 -9.72 9.15 -28.43
CA LYS A 3 -8.84 10.32 -28.39
C LYS A 3 -8.05 10.40 -27.07
N THR A 4 -8.68 10.04 -25.95
CA THR A 4 -8.05 10.00 -24.62
C THR A 4 -6.98 8.92 -24.50
N LEU A 5 -7.26 7.69 -24.90
CA LEU A 5 -6.30 6.59 -24.95
C LEU A 5 -5.10 6.92 -25.86
N HIS A 6 -5.35 7.53 -27.02
CA HIS A 6 -4.31 7.97 -27.94
C HIS A 6 -3.46 9.11 -27.36
N GLN A 7 -4.06 10.00 -26.56
CA GLN A 7 -3.33 11.07 -25.86
C GLN A 7 -2.49 10.57 -24.69
N LEU A 8 -2.90 9.47 -24.04
CA LEU A 8 -2.13 8.80 -22.99
C LEU A 8 -0.95 7.99 -23.55
N ALA A 9 -0.98 7.64 -24.83
CA ALA A 9 0.16 7.00 -25.51
C ALA A 9 1.37 7.95 -25.65
N ALA A 10 1.17 9.27 -25.51
CA ALA A 10 2.27 10.24 -25.49
C ALA A 10 3.00 10.20 -24.13
N PRO A 11 4.28 9.80 -24.08
CA PRO A 11 5.01 9.60 -22.82
C PRO A 11 5.00 10.82 -21.86
N PRO A 12 5.18 12.07 -22.33
CA PRO A 12 5.17 13.23 -21.43
C PRO A 12 3.83 13.45 -20.73
N ARG A 13 2.72 13.19 -21.43
CA ARG A 13 1.38 13.40 -20.89
C ARG A 13 1.05 12.35 -19.84
N LEU A 14 1.40 11.09 -20.11
CA LEU A 14 1.25 10.00 -19.15
C LEU A 14 2.09 10.26 -17.90
N TYR A 15 3.35 10.65 -18.06
CA TYR A 15 4.24 10.93 -16.94
C TYR A 15 3.71 12.05 -16.02
N GLN A 16 3.18 13.13 -16.59
CA GLN A 16 2.55 14.21 -15.81
C GLN A 16 1.34 13.73 -15.01
N ILE A 17 0.52 12.87 -15.59
CA ILE A 17 -0.65 12.28 -14.90
C ILE A 17 -0.17 11.38 -13.78
N CYS A 18 0.77 10.47 -14.05
CA CYS A 18 1.37 9.62 -13.03
C CYS A 18 1.96 10.44 -11.89
N GLY A 19 2.74 11.48 -12.18
CA GLY A 19 3.32 12.37 -11.17
C GLY A 19 2.28 13.05 -10.27
N ARG A 20 1.11 13.40 -10.82
CA ARG A 20 -0.01 13.93 -10.03
C ARG A 20 -0.71 12.87 -9.19
N LEU A 21 -0.76 11.61 -9.64
CA LEU A 21 -1.41 10.51 -8.94
C LEU A 21 -0.55 9.90 -7.83
N VAL A 22 0.77 9.86 -8.02
CA VAL A 22 1.75 9.33 -7.05
C VAL A 22 1.52 9.81 -5.61
N PRO A 23 1.38 11.12 -5.29
CA PRO A 23 1.20 11.54 -3.90
C PRO A 23 -0.11 11.02 -3.29
N TRP A 24 -1.18 10.93 -4.07
CA TRP A 24 -2.47 10.40 -3.60
C TRP A 24 -2.42 8.90 -3.37
N LEU A 25 -1.77 8.16 -4.27
CA LEU A 25 -1.57 6.72 -4.13
C LEU A 25 -0.65 6.40 -2.95
N ALA A 26 0.39 7.21 -2.72
CA ALA A 26 1.26 7.09 -1.57
C ALA A 26 0.49 7.33 -0.26
N ALA A 27 -0.31 8.39 -0.19
CA ALA A 27 -1.16 8.66 0.97
C ALA A 27 -2.16 7.52 1.23
N ALA A 28 -2.82 7.02 0.19
CA ALA A 28 -3.74 5.87 0.30
C ALA A 28 -3.01 4.61 0.79
N GLY A 29 -1.79 4.37 0.31
CA GLY A 29 -0.94 3.27 0.76
C GLY A 29 -0.55 3.37 2.23
N ILE A 30 -0.17 4.57 2.69
CA ILE A 30 0.15 4.83 4.11
C ILE A 30 -1.07 4.59 4.99
N ILE A 31 -2.24 5.08 4.59
CA ILE A 31 -3.49 4.86 5.33
C ILE A 31 -3.82 3.37 5.40
N ALA A 32 -3.74 2.65 4.28
CA ALA A 32 -3.99 1.22 4.23
C ALA A 32 -3.03 0.45 5.16
N LEU A 33 -1.73 0.76 5.12
CA LEU A 33 -0.73 0.16 6.01
C LEU A 33 -1.01 0.45 7.48
N ALA A 34 -1.28 1.72 7.83
CA ALA A 34 -1.57 2.12 9.20
C ALA A 34 -2.83 1.41 9.75
N THR A 35 -3.89 1.32 8.94
CA THR A 35 -5.11 0.60 9.34
C THR A 35 -4.85 -0.89 9.54
N GLY A 36 -4.04 -1.51 8.67
CA GLY A 36 -3.59 -2.88 8.79
C GLY A 36 -2.78 -3.14 10.06
N TRP A 37 -1.84 -2.25 10.39
CA TRP A 37 -1.08 -2.33 11.63
C TRP A 37 -1.94 -2.20 12.88
N VAL A 38 -2.80 -1.19 12.93
CA VAL A 38 -3.68 -0.98 14.09
C VAL A 38 -4.55 -2.21 14.31
N ARG A 39 -5.16 -2.75 13.25
CA ARG A 39 -6.03 -3.93 13.36
C ARG A 39 -5.26 -5.21 13.64
N GLY A 40 -4.17 -5.46 12.93
CA GLY A 40 -3.38 -6.69 13.04
C GLY A 40 -2.59 -6.75 14.34
N PHE A 41 -1.74 -5.74 14.58
CA PHE A 41 -0.89 -5.72 15.77
C PHE A 41 -1.67 -5.44 17.05
N GLY A 42 -2.67 -4.54 16.99
CA GLY A 42 -3.44 -4.12 18.17
C GLY A 42 -4.57 -5.06 18.56
N PHE A 43 -5.26 -5.67 17.60
CA PHE A 43 -6.55 -6.35 17.85
C PHE A 43 -6.66 -7.78 17.31
N ALA A 44 -5.71 -8.28 16.52
CA ALA A 44 -5.81 -9.66 16.03
C ALA A 44 -5.77 -10.64 17.21
N PRO A 45 -6.59 -11.69 17.23
CA PRO A 45 -6.55 -12.68 18.31
C PRO A 45 -5.21 -13.42 18.35
N ALA A 46 -4.89 -14.01 19.49
CA ALA A 46 -3.73 -14.89 19.62
C ALA A 46 -3.79 -16.03 18.60
N ASP A 47 -2.65 -16.36 18.01
CA ASP A 47 -2.53 -17.56 17.17
C ASP A 47 -2.48 -18.82 18.05
N TYR A 48 -3.00 -19.94 17.53
CA TYR A 48 -3.09 -21.21 18.25
C TYR A 48 -1.71 -21.77 18.66
N GLN A 49 -0.67 -21.61 17.83
CA GLN A 49 0.68 -22.14 18.09
C GLN A 49 1.63 -21.07 18.60
N GLN A 50 1.50 -19.84 18.11
CA GLN A 50 2.47 -18.77 18.39
C GLN A 50 1.97 -17.78 19.47
N GLY A 51 0.72 -17.91 19.91
CA GLY A 51 0.12 -17.04 20.92
C GLY A 51 0.10 -15.57 20.49
N GLU A 52 0.38 -14.68 21.43
CA GLU A 52 0.44 -13.22 21.20
C GLU A 52 1.62 -12.81 20.30
N GLY A 53 2.70 -13.60 20.28
CA GLY A 53 3.92 -13.28 19.54
C GLY A 53 3.73 -13.23 18.02
N TYR A 54 2.74 -13.96 17.50
CA TYR A 54 2.41 -13.97 16.07
C TYR A 54 2.10 -12.56 15.53
N ARG A 55 1.57 -11.67 16.37
CA ARG A 55 1.16 -10.32 15.95
C ARG A 55 2.32 -9.48 15.40
N ILE A 56 3.57 -9.80 15.76
CA ILE A 56 4.78 -9.15 15.22
C ILE A 56 4.87 -9.27 13.70
N MET A 57 4.30 -10.32 13.09
CA MET A 57 4.31 -10.49 11.64
C MET A 57 3.64 -9.32 10.90
N TYR A 58 2.62 -8.69 11.51
CA TYR A 58 1.95 -7.52 10.94
C TYR A 58 2.88 -6.31 10.84
N LEU A 59 3.92 -6.23 11.67
CA LEU A 59 4.95 -5.20 11.59
C LEU A 59 6.11 -5.64 10.70
N HIS A 60 6.55 -6.89 10.84
CA HIS A 60 7.72 -7.44 10.15
C HIS A 60 7.54 -7.54 8.63
N VAL A 61 6.43 -8.12 8.16
CA VAL A 61 6.21 -8.37 6.72
C VAL A 61 6.18 -7.06 5.92
N PRO A 62 5.46 -6.01 6.34
CA PRO A 62 5.52 -4.72 5.65
C PRO A 62 6.90 -4.05 5.73
N ALA A 63 7.64 -4.22 6.82
CA ALA A 63 8.99 -3.66 6.94
C ALA A 63 9.98 -4.32 5.95
N ALA A 64 9.77 -5.60 5.63
CA ALA A 64 10.60 -6.35 4.68
C ALA A 64 10.38 -5.95 3.20
N ILE A 65 9.38 -5.12 2.88
CA ILE A 65 9.15 -4.67 1.49
C ILE A 65 10.30 -3.78 0.96
N TRP A 66 11.09 -3.20 1.85
CA TRP A 66 12.15 -2.24 1.53
C TRP A 66 13.57 -2.82 1.51
N SER A 67 13.72 -4.13 1.71
CA SER A 67 15.00 -4.86 1.59
C SER A 67 15.18 -5.45 0.20
#